data_AF-A0A2H0VRR5-F1
#
_entry.id   AF-A0A2H0VRR5-F1
#
_cell.length_a   1.000
_cell.length_b   1.000
_cell.length_c   1.000
_cell.angle_alpha   90.00
_cell.angle_beta   90.00
_cell.angle_gamma   90.00
#
_symmetry.space_group_name_H-M   'P 1'
#
loop_
_entity.id
_entity.type
_entity.pdbx_description
1 polymer ?
#
loop_
_entity_poly.entity_id
_entity_poly.type
_entity_poly.pdbx_seq_one_letter_code
_entity_poly.pdbx_strand_id
1 'polypeptide(L)'
;MSTLSGIKLIEPSYYQSSLYEPELAIKKPLSTRVFFAALPFIALHKPFGRAVTFTADAIKIVSSFNELVNEKDAKRIVQAAVAVSALAGTFFMHPLGLCISTLHDLGFDLSEVMLQLQAGNTQEAIYSVFLAVQHLLYLGTMVVGSLEIVALSMLFNMAIEVGRSKQEFQKGNILEGSSHMLMSLVRFSQAVPFMEKSMFKHNMAGKELSRKLTETVAKVRDTIAYHFYSYARTLTSPHWKLTETWLNTVSSFKNDECSSWQKTASAAKSVFSTIMLLPFALSGLVVGQTLHFSAFLLSTRPFIHLKGNVQPKQTSDRSFSTFQLNCCLPSGGFARMFGGIDKPNKERVEEIAAMILKSKANVVCLQEVSDLNDAKYLYEKLSDRFAEFYFHMGATPFILQNNSGLMVASDMAIEEGSEELHSFSDIKGTESMVNKCFFLFTTKLANFITTHLSPSSSDIDPTTGETYTRLEEQKRILSALQKRTRENNKSFFILGDMNIKWNGPEYHKSPLFLEGIDHYNQNRQTVTNQDATSETDFLVQKNWHHKKDAKPYQLIIDFFVSFGEFVSVNMRKVATFDVNHPKKAISDHAAFETEVNI
;
A
#
# COMPACT_ATOMS: atom_id res chain seq x y z
N MET A 1 -0.58 -18.83 53.47
CA MET A 1 -1.11 -18.67 52.09
C MET A 1 -1.99 -17.42 52.05
N SER A 2 -1.41 -16.22 52.16
CA SER A 2 -2.17 -14.97 52.36
C SER A 2 -1.49 -13.73 51.75
N THR A 3 -0.81 -13.85 50.61
CA THR A 3 -0.10 -12.73 49.97
C THR A 3 -0.32 -12.66 48.45
N LEU A 4 -1.56 -12.85 48.00
CA LEU A 4 -2.01 -12.58 46.62
C LEU A 4 -3.32 -11.77 46.58
N SER A 5 -3.62 -10.98 47.61
CA SER A 5 -4.84 -10.13 47.67
C SER A 5 -4.67 -8.72 47.09
N GLY A 6 -3.56 -8.43 46.41
CA GLY A 6 -3.23 -7.08 45.94
C GLY A 6 -3.32 -6.81 44.44
N ILE A 7 -3.51 -7.85 43.61
CA ILE A 7 -3.62 -7.68 42.15
C ILE A 7 -5.09 -7.83 41.78
N LYS A 8 -5.84 -6.72 41.80
CA LYS A 8 -7.06 -6.64 40.98
C LYS A 8 -6.61 -6.77 39.53
N LEU A 9 -6.75 -7.97 38.96
CA LEU A 9 -6.74 -8.15 37.52
C LEU A 9 -7.93 -7.38 36.97
N ILE A 10 -7.70 -6.10 36.67
CA ILE A 10 -8.65 -5.26 35.97
C ILE A 10 -8.83 -5.92 34.60
N GLU A 11 -10.02 -6.46 34.37
CA GLU A 11 -10.46 -6.93 33.07
C GLU A 11 -10.12 -5.87 32.00
N PRO A 12 -9.78 -6.24 30.76
CA PRO A 12 -9.74 -5.28 29.69
C PRO A 12 -11.17 -4.78 29.42
N SER A 13 -11.60 -3.82 30.22
CA SER A 13 -12.90 -3.15 30.24
C SER A 13 -13.19 -2.30 28.99
N TYR A 14 -12.44 -2.48 27.89
CA TYR A 14 -12.56 -1.61 26.72
C TYR A 14 -13.83 -1.86 25.88
N TYR A 15 -14.56 -2.96 26.12
CA TYR A 15 -15.83 -3.25 25.43
C TYR A 15 -17.06 -3.36 26.36
N GLN A 16 -16.89 -3.31 27.68
CA GLN A 16 -18.03 -3.22 28.60
C GLN A 16 -18.22 -1.76 29.01
N SER A 17 -19.27 -1.12 28.49
CA SER A 17 -19.60 0.29 28.81
C SER A 17 -20.02 0.50 30.25
N SER A 18 -20.39 -0.55 31.00
CA SER A 18 -21.00 -0.44 32.32
C SER A 18 -20.01 -0.27 33.49
N LEU A 19 -18.71 -0.48 33.29
CA LEU A 19 -17.66 -0.31 34.33
C LEU A 19 -16.60 0.74 33.96
N TYR A 20 -16.89 1.57 32.96
CA TYR A 20 -15.93 2.51 32.38
C TYR A 20 -16.04 3.88 33.06
N GLU A 21 -15.12 4.21 33.98
CA GLU A 21 -14.91 5.61 34.37
C GLU A 21 -14.21 6.35 33.20
N PRO A 22 -14.89 7.28 32.50
CA PRO A 22 -14.34 7.92 31.31
C PRO A 22 -13.03 8.67 31.58
N GLU A 23 -12.83 9.13 32.82
CA GLU A 23 -11.64 9.86 33.26
C GLU A 23 -10.36 9.00 33.31
N LEU A 24 -10.49 7.68 33.47
CA LEU A 24 -9.35 6.75 33.52
C LEU A 24 -8.87 6.33 32.12
N ALA A 25 -9.71 6.45 31.09
CA ALA A 25 -9.38 6.05 29.74
C ALA A 25 -8.39 7.01 29.06
N ILE A 26 -8.55 8.32 29.27
CA ILE A 26 -7.63 9.35 28.75
C ILE A 26 -6.24 9.20 29.37
N LYS A 27 -6.14 8.65 30.59
CA LYS A 27 -4.87 8.47 31.32
C LYS A 27 -4.04 7.29 30.81
N LYS A 28 -4.56 6.45 29.89
CA LYS A 28 -3.78 5.33 29.34
C LYS A 28 -2.70 5.82 28.37
N PRO A 29 -1.52 5.17 28.33
CA PRO A 29 -0.50 5.48 27.33
C PRO A 29 -1.04 5.41 25.90
N LEU A 30 -0.60 6.33 25.04
CA LEU A 30 -1.05 6.41 23.64
C LEU A 30 -0.86 5.08 22.89
N SER A 31 0.24 4.36 23.13
CA SER A 31 0.52 3.06 22.51
C SER A 31 -0.56 2.02 22.83
N THR A 32 -1.04 1.98 24.07
CA THR A 32 -2.13 1.11 24.50
C THR A 32 -3.43 1.46 23.79
N ARG A 33 -3.76 2.75 23.71
CA ARG A 33 -4.96 3.24 23.01
C ARG A 33 -4.91 2.91 21.52
N VAL A 34 -3.76 3.11 20.87
CA VAL A 34 -3.53 2.72 19.47
C VAL A 34 -3.71 1.23 19.27
N PHE A 35 -3.11 0.40 20.12
CA PHE A 35 -3.26 -1.06 20.02
C PHE A 35 -4.73 -1.48 20.08
N PHE A 36 -5.51 -0.93 21.02
CA PHE A 36 -6.94 -1.24 21.13
C PHE A 36 -7.76 -0.70 19.97
N ALA A 37 -7.46 0.51 19.50
CA ALA A 37 -8.08 1.08 18.31
C ALA A 37 -7.78 0.25 17.05
N ALA A 38 -6.62 -0.42 16.98
CA ALA A 38 -6.21 -1.27 15.86
C ALA A 38 -6.74 -2.71 15.95
N LEU A 39 -7.00 -3.21 17.16
CA LEU A 39 -7.35 -4.61 17.41
C LEU A 39 -8.53 -5.12 16.57
N PRO A 40 -9.64 -4.37 16.37
CA PRO A 40 -10.72 -4.78 15.48
C PRO A 40 -10.27 -5.05 14.05
N PHE A 41 -9.35 -4.24 13.52
CA PHE A 41 -8.84 -4.39 12.15
C PHE A 41 -7.91 -5.59 12.03
N ILE A 42 -7.07 -5.83 13.04
CA ILE A 42 -6.23 -7.02 13.12
C ILE A 42 -7.10 -8.28 13.12
N ALA A 43 -8.22 -8.26 13.86
CA ALA A 43 -9.14 -9.39 13.94
C ALA A 43 -9.84 -9.73 12.60
N LEU A 44 -9.90 -8.81 11.64
CA LEU A 44 -10.45 -9.08 10.30
C LEU A 44 -9.57 -10.02 9.47
N HIS A 45 -8.27 -10.12 9.79
CA HIS A 45 -7.35 -11.00 9.10
C HIS A 45 -7.45 -12.43 9.67
N LYS A 46 -7.90 -13.40 8.86
CA LYS A 46 -8.28 -14.77 9.31
C LYS A 46 -7.34 -15.44 10.33
N PRO A 47 -6.01 -15.50 10.11
CA PRO A 47 -5.07 -16.03 11.11
C PRO A 47 -5.14 -15.34 12.48
N PHE A 48 -5.24 -14.01 12.47
CA PHE A 48 -5.27 -13.22 13.71
C PHE A 48 -6.66 -13.17 14.33
N GLY A 49 -7.73 -13.21 13.53
CA GLY A 49 -9.11 -13.27 14.03
C GLY A 49 -9.31 -14.43 15.00
N ARG A 50 -8.83 -15.63 14.65
CA ARG A 50 -8.90 -16.80 15.55
C ARG A 50 -8.12 -16.58 16.84
N ALA A 51 -6.90 -16.03 16.75
CA ALA A 51 -6.07 -15.76 17.92
C ALA A 51 -6.74 -14.71 18.84
N VAL A 52 -7.28 -13.64 18.27
CA VAL A 52 -7.99 -12.59 19.02
C VAL A 52 -9.25 -13.16 19.69
N THR A 53 -10.06 -13.95 18.98
CA THR A 53 -11.23 -14.63 19.59
C THR A 53 -10.81 -15.55 20.72
N PHE A 54 -9.79 -16.38 20.52
CA PHE A 54 -9.28 -17.26 21.56
C PHE A 54 -8.80 -16.50 22.80
N THR A 55 -8.04 -15.41 22.61
CA THR A 55 -7.61 -14.54 23.71
C THR A 55 -8.78 -13.89 24.40
N ALA A 56 -9.80 -13.42 23.66
CA ALA A 56 -11.00 -12.83 24.24
C ALA A 56 -11.80 -13.84 25.08
N ASP A 57 -12.00 -15.06 24.59
CA ASP A 57 -12.68 -16.13 25.33
C ASP A 57 -11.87 -16.55 26.58
N ALA A 58 -10.54 -16.60 26.49
CA ALA A 58 -9.67 -16.88 27.64
C ALA A 58 -9.77 -15.78 28.72
N ILE A 59 -9.84 -14.51 28.30
CA ILE A 59 -10.06 -13.38 29.21
C ILE A 59 -11.44 -13.49 29.88
N LYS A 60 -12.50 -13.81 29.13
CA LYS A 60 -13.86 -14.03 29.67
C LYS A 60 -13.84 -15.11 30.76
N ILE A 61 -13.11 -16.20 30.57
CA ILE A 61 -12.95 -17.24 31.59
C ILE A 61 -12.31 -16.69 32.86
N VAL A 62 -11.17 -16.00 32.74
CA VAL A 62 -10.46 -15.43 33.90
C VAL A 62 -11.36 -14.45 34.65
N SER A 63 -12.09 -13.60 33.93
CA SER A 63 -13.10 -12.68 34.45
C SER A 63 -14.20 -13.43 35.22
N SER A 64 -14.90 -14.38 34.59
CA SER A 64 -15.98 -15.14 35.22
C SER A 64 -15.51 -15.94 36.44
N PHE A 65 -14.28 -16.47 36.44
CA PHE A 65 -13.72 -17.15 37.60
C PHE A 65 -13.41 -16.17 38.73
N ASN A 66 -12.87 -14.99 38.44
CA ASN A 66 -12.62 -13.97 39.46
C ASN A 66 -13.94 -13.50 40.09
N GLU A 67 -14.98 -13.26 39.31
CA GLU A 67 -16.32 -12.94 39.82
C GLU A 67 -16.88 -14.08 40.67
N LEU A 68 -16.78 -15.33 40.20
CA LEU A 68 -17.24 -16.51 40.95
C LEU A 68 -16.52 -16.72 42.28
N VAL A 69 -15.22 -16.41 42.35
CA VAL A 69 -14.43 -16.48 43.59
C VAL A 69 -14.91 -15.43 44.59
N ASN A 70 -15.28 -14.24 44.11
CA ASN A 70 -15.75 -13.15 44.95
C ASN A 70 -17.22 -13.32 45.37
N GLU A 71 -18.07 -13.85 44.47
CA GLU A 71 -19.51 -14.01 44.66
C GLU A 71 -19.95 -15.41 44.23
N LYS A 72 -20.25 -16.26 45.21
CA LYS A 72 -20.68 -17.64 44.98
C LYS A 72 -22.17 -17.74 44.68
N ASP A 73 -22.59 -17.18 43.54
CA ASP A 73 -23.95 -17.27 43.03
C ASP A 73 -24.04 -18.30 41.88
N ALA A 74 -25.17 -19.00 41.79
CA ALA A 74 -25.48 -19.96 40.73
C ALA A 74 -25.38 -19.32 39.34
N LYS A 75 -25.75 -18.03 39.20
CA LYS A 75 -25.59 -17.27 37.95
C LYS A 75 -24.12 -17.21 37.50
N ARG A 76 -23.20 -16.94 38.43
CA ARG A 76 -21.76 -16.85 38.16
C ARG A 76 -21.16 -18.20 37.80
N ILE A 77 -21.64 -19.29 38.41
CA ILE A 77 -21.25 -20.66 38.04
C ILE A 77 -21.63 -20.96 36.58
N VAL A 78 -22.86 -20.61 36.19
CA VAL A 78 -23.33 -20.81 34.80
C VAL A 78 -22.51 -19.95 33.82
N GLN A 79 -22.23 -18.69 34.15
CA GLN A 79 -21.39 -17.82 33.31
C GLN A 79 -19.97 -18.39 33.12
N ALA A 80 -19.33 -18.88 34.19
CA ALA A 80 -18.03 -19.53 34.11
C ALA A 80 -18.07 -20.81 33.25
N ALA A 81 -19.09 -21.65 33.43
CA ALA A 81 -19.25 -22.88 32.65
C ALA A 81 -19.47 -22.61 31.15
N VAL A 82 -20.27 -21.60 30.81
CA VAL A 82 -20.52 -21.18 29.43
C VAL A 82 -19.26 -20.57 28.81
N ALA A 83 -18.50 -19.75 29.54
CA ALA A 83 -17.23 -19.21 29.06
C ALA A 83 -16.19 -20.33 28.79
N VAL A 84 -16.10 -21.32 29.67
CA VAL A 84 -15.24 -22.51 29.47
C VAL A 84 -15.66 -23.30 28.23
N SER A 85 -16.96 -23.49 28.06
CA SER A 85 -17.53 -24.19 26.90
C SER A 85 -17.33 -23.42 25.60
N ALA A 86 -17.41 -22.08 25.63
CA ALA A 86 -17.10 -21.23 24.50
C ALA A 86 -15.62 -21.35 24.08
N LEU A 87 -14.68 -21.27 25.02
CA LEU A 87 -13.24 -21.44 24.71
C LEU A 87 -12.93 -22.84 24.18
N ALA A 88 -13.47 -23.89 24.82
CA ALA A 88 -13.31 -25.26 24.37
C ALA A 88 -13.87 -25.44 22.96
N GLY A 89 -15.06 -24.89 22.70
CA GLY A 89 -15.65 -24.81 21.37
C GLY A 89 -14.74 -24.07 20.39
N THR A 90 -14.19 -22.91 20.76
CA THR A 90 -13.29 -22.11 19.92
C THR A 90 -12.02 -22.90 19.54
N PHE A 91 -11.51 -23.74 20.46
CA PHE A 91 -10.34 -24.59 20.26
C PHE A 91 -10.62 -25.79 19.33
N PHE A 92 -11.69 -26.54 19.57
CA PHE A 92 -11.98 -27.78 18.82
C PHE A 92 -12.79 -27.55 17.55
N MET A 93 -13.73 -26.61 17.57
CA MET A 93 -14.66 -26.29 16.48
C MET A 93 -15.00 -24.80 16.49
N HIS A 94 -14.11 -23.98 15.96
CA HIS A 94 -14.23 -22.51 16.04
C HIS A 94 -15.64 -21.93 15.82
N PRO A 95 -16.44 -22.34 14.81
CA PRO A 95 -17.82 -21.87 14.65
C PRO A 95 -18.75 -22.20 15.83
N LEU A 96 -18.60 -23.36 16.45
CA LEU A 96 -19.37 -23.76 17.63
C LEU A 96 -19.01 -22.89 18.84
N GLY A 97 -17.73 -22.61 19.04
CA GLY A 97 -17.26 -21.67 20.07
C GLY A 97 -17.88 -20.28 19.92
N LEU A 98 -17.86 -19.75 18.69
CA LEU A 98 -18.51 -18.47 18.35
C LEU A 98 -20.02 -18.49 18.61
N CYS A 99 -20.73 -19.56 18.25
CA CYS A 99 -22.16 -19.71 18.55
C CYS A 99 -22.43 -19.67 20.06
N ILE A 100 -21.66 -20.42 20.86
CA ILE A 100 -21.83 -20.47 22.33
C ILE A 100 -21.53 -19.10 22.95
N SER A 101 -20.44 -18.45 22.54
CA SER A 101 -20.06 -17.10 23.01
C SER A 101 -21.13 -16.07 22.64
N THR A 102 -21.67 -16.12 21.42
CA THR A 102 -22.74 -15.20 20.97
C THR A 102 -24.06 -15.44 21.70
N LEU A 103 -24.44 -16.70 21.96
CA LEU A 103 -25.64 -17.03 22.74
C LEU A 103 -25.54 -16.54 24.18
N HIS A 104 -24.35 -16.66 24.78
CA HIS A 104 -24.07 -16.12 26.09
C HIS A 104 -24.23 -14.60 26.11
N ASP A 105 -23.61 -13.89 25.16
CA ASP A 105 -23.66 -12.44 25.08
C ASP A 105 -25.09 -11.93 24.81
N LEU A 106 -25.87 -12.64 23.97
CA LEU A 106 -27.31 -12.38 23.79
C LEU A 106 -28.10 -12.50 25.09
N GLY A 107 -27.86 -13.57 25.87
CA GLY A 107 -28.53 -13.78 27.16
C GLY A 107 -28.20 -12.67 28.16
N PHE A 108 -26.95 -12.20 28.17
CA PHE A 108 -26.50 -11.08 28.99
C PHE A 108 -27.20 -9.78 28.58
N ASP A 109 -27.19 -9.43 27.29
CA ASP A 109 -27.82 -8.21 26.80
C ASP A 109 -29.33 -8.18 27.08
N LEU A 110 -30.03 -9.30 26.91
CA LEU A 110 -31.46 -9.40 27.25
C LEU A 110 -31.72 -9.21 28.74
N SER A 111 -30.87 -9.74 29.61
CA SER A 111 -30.94 -9.49 31.06
C SER A 111 -30.71 -8.01 31.36
N GLU A 112 -29.77 -7.38 30.69
CA GLU A 112 -29.43 -5.96 30.88
C GLU A 112 -30.58 -5.04 30.43
N VAL A 113 -31.27 -5.36 29.33
CA VAL A 113 -32.49 -4.63 28.90
C VAL A 113 -33.52 -4.61 30.03
N MET A 114 -33.78 -5.75 30.68
CA MET A 114 -34.76 -5.83 31.79
C MET A 114 -34.32 -4.99 32.99
N LEU A 115 -33.04 -5.06 33.36
CA LEU A 115 -32.49 -4.28 34.48
C LEU A 115 -32.57 -2.78 34.22
N GLN A 116 -32.18 -2.33 33.02
CA GLN A 116 -32.21 -0.90 32.66
C GLN A 116 -33.64 -0.36 32.54
N LEU A 117 -34.59 -1.17 32.04
CA LEU A 117 -36.02 -0.81 32.04
C LEU A 117 -36.58 -0.68 33.47
N GLN A 118 -36.21 -1.59 34.38
CA GLN A 118 -36.60 -1.51 35.80
C GLN A 118 -36.01 -0.28 36.49
N ALA A 119 -34.79 0.11 36.11
CA ALA A 119 -34.13 1.31 36.62
C ALA A 119 -34.67 2.62 36.00
N GLY A 120 -35.54 2.55 34.99
CA GLY A 120 -36.05 3.72 34.27
C GLY A 120 -35.07 4.33 33.25
N ASN A 121 -33.94 3.67 32.97
CA ASN A 121 -32.91 4.11 32.05
C ASN A 121 -33.23 3.69 30.61
N THR A 122 -34.21 4.35 30.00
CA THR A 122 -34.72 3.99 28.67
C THR A 122 -33.67 4.03 27.57
N GLN A 123 -32.70 4.95 27.63
CA GLN A 123 -31.65 5.08 26.62
C GLN A 123 -30.68 3.88 26.63
N GLU A 124 -30.23 3.44 27.81
CA GLU A 124 -29.36 2.27 27.96
C GLU A 124 -30.11 0.99 27.60
N ALA A 125 -31.39 0.88 27.99
CA ALA A 125 -32.23 -0.23 27.58
C ALA A 125 -32.35 -0.34 26.06
N ILE A 126 -32.56 0.78 25.36
CA ILE A 126 -32.59 0.79 23.89
C ILE A 126 -31.24 0.31 23.33
N TYR A 127 -30.12 0.82 23.83
CA TYR A 127 -28.80 0.38 23.38
C TYR A 127 -28.57 -1.13 23.56
N SER A 128 -28.94 -1.69 24.71
CA SER A 128 -28.87 -3.13 24.96
C SER A 128 -29.78 -3.95 24.05
N VAL A 129 -30.95 -3.43 23.65
CA VAL A 129 -31.80 -4.05 22.62
C VAL A 129 -31.09 -4.09 21.27
N PHE A 130 -30.41 -3.01 20.87
CA PHE A 130 -29.61 -3.01 19.64
C PHE A 130 -28.52 -4.09 19.68
N LEU A 131 -27.79 -4.24 20.80
CA LEU A 131 -26.78 -5.29 20.94
C LEU A 131 -27.40 -6.70 20.86
N ALA A 132 -28.51 -6.94 21.55
CA ALA A 132 -29.22 -8.22 21.47
C ALA A 132 -29.68 -8.56 20.05
N VAL A 133 -30.23 -7.58 19.31
CA VAL A 133 -30.63 -7.77 17.90
C VAL A 133 -29.41 -8.07 17.03
N GLN A 134 -28.28 -7.40 17.26
CA GLN A 134 -27.03 -7.65 16.54
C GLN A 134 -26.52 -9.08 16.77
N HIS A 135 -26.51 -9.55 18.02
CA HIS A 135 -26.13 -10.93 18.36
C HIS A 135 -27.09 -11.96 17.74
N LEU A 136 -28.40 -11.69 17.75
CA LEU A 136 -29.39 -12.55 17.13
C LEU A 136 -29.19 -12.66 15.61
N LEU A 137 -28.96 -11.52 14.93
CA LEU A 137 -28.65 -11.49 13.51
C LEU A 137 -27.36 -12.24 13.20
N TYR A 138 -26.30 -12.05 14.02
CA TYR A 138 -25.03 -12.74 13.88
C TYR A 138 -25.19 -14.26 14.05
N LEU A 139 -25.94 -14.72 15.04
CA LEU A 139 -26.29 -16.13 15.20
C LEU A 139 -27.08 -16.66 13.99
N GLY A 140 -28.01 -15.87 13.46
CA GLY A 140 -28.74 -16.16 12.23
C GLY A 140 -27.81 -16.38 11.03
N THR A 141 -26.70 -15.63 10.94
CA THR A 141 -25.69 -15.86 9.88
C THR A 141 -25.04 -17.24 9.97
N MET A 142 -24.82 -17.74 11.19
CA MET A 142 -24.18 -19.04 11.43
C MET A 142 -25.14 -20.21 11.23
N VAL A 143 -26.42 -20.04 11.61
CA VAL A 143 -27.43 -21.11 11.56
C VAL A 143 -28.09 -21.20 10.19
N VAL A 144 -28.49 -20.07 9.60
CA VAL A 144 -29.28 -20.03 8.36
C VAL A 144 -28.40 -19.80 7.13
N GLY A 145 -27.34 -18.99 7.26
CA GLY A 145 -26.44 -18.66 6.14
C GLY A 145 -27.09 -17.85 5.01
N SER A 146 -28.27 -17.23 5.24
CA SER A 146 -28.92 -16.37 4.24
C SER A 146 -28.10 -15.10 4.00
N LEU A 147 -27.95 -14.73 2.72
CA LEU A 147 -27.21 -13.52 2.31
C LEU A 147 -27.86 -12.25 2.86
N GLU A 148 -29.20 -12.23 2.94
CA GLU A 148 -29.99 -11.14 3.52
C GLU A 148 -29.66 -10.94 5.00
N ILE A 149 -29.61 -12.04 5.78
CA ILE A 149 -29.31 -11.99 7.21
C ILE A 149 -27.85 -11.56 7.44
N VAL A 150 -26.92 -12.02 6.59
CA VAL A 150 -25.51 -11.58 6.65
C VAL A 150 -25.39 -10.08 6.37
N ALA A 151 -26.03 -9.59 5.30
CA ALA A 151 -26.04 -8.17 4.97
C ALA A 151 -26.63 -7.34 6.12
N LEU A 152 -27.79 -7.75 6.64
CA LEU A 152 -28.47 -7.06 7.72
C LEU A 152 -27.63 -7.04 9.00
N SER A 153 -27.00 -8.16 9.37
CA SER A 153 -26.07 -8.22 10.51
C SER A 153 -24.93 -7.23 10.36
N MET A 154 -24.34 -7.11 9.17
CA MET A 154 -23.25 -6.16 8.90
C MET A 154 -23.70 -4.70 8.91
N LEU A 155 -24.88 -4.38 8.36
CA LEU A 155 -25.45 -3.04 8.41
C LEU A 155 -25.81 -2.62 9.84
N PHE A 156 -26.31 -3.54 10.64
CA PHE A 156 -26.63 -3.28 12.04
C PHE A 156 -25.37 -3.05 12.87
N ASN A 157 -24.32 -3.86 12.63
CA ASN A 157 -22.99 -3.63 13.18
C ASN A 157 -22.43 -2.25 12.78
N MET A 158 -22.57 -1.85 11.51
CA MET A 158 -22.19 -0.51 11.07
C MET A 158 -22.91 0.58 11.89
N ALA A 159 -24.22 0.46 12.08
CA ALA A 159 -25.00 1.44 12.84
C ALA A 159 -24.54 1.55 14.30
N ILE A 160 -24.26 0.42 14.95
CA ILE A 160 -23.73 0.39 16.32
C ILE A 160 -22.37 1.08 16.39
N GLU A 161 -21.46 0.80 15.44
CA GLU A 161 -20.14 1.41 15.38
C GLU A 161 -20.19 2.92 15.11
N VAL A 162 -21.14 3.40 14.29
CA VAL A 162 -21.39 4.85 14.13
C VAL A 162 -21.88 5.48 15.45
N GLY A 163 -22.77 4.79 16.18
CA GLY A 163 -23.23 5.21 17.50
C GLY A 163 -22.08 5.35 18.49
N ARG A 164 -21.22 4.33 18.58
CA ARG A 164 -20.00 4.32 19.43
C ARG A 164 -19.03 5.41 19.03
N SER A 165 -18.78 5.59 17.74
CA SER A 165 -17.93 6.65 17.20
C SER A 165 -18.38 8.04 17.67
N LYS A 166 -19.69 8.32 17.57
CA LYS A 166 -20.26 9.58 18.04
C LYS A 166 -20.05 9.77 19.55
N GLN A 167 -20.31 8.73 20.35
CA GLN A 167 -20.11 8.78 21.80
C GLN A 167 -18.66 9.06 22.18
N GLU A 168 -17.70 8.40 21.52
CA GLU A 168 -16.27 8.61 21.79
C GLU A 168 -15.80 10.02 21.37
N PHE A 169 -16.29 10.55 20.25
CA PHE A 169 -16.01 11.95 19.88
C PHE A 169 -16.58 12.95 20.89
N GLN A 170 -17.78 12.71 21.42
CA GLN A 170 -18.37 13.56 22.47
C GLN A 170 -17.53 13.54 23.76
N LYS A 171 -16.85 12.44 24.06
CA LYS A 171 -15.91 12.31 25.19
C LYS A 171 -14.52 12.92 24.91
N GLY A 172 -14.25 13.38 23.69
CA GLY A 172 -12.92 13.85 23.27
C GLY A 172 -11.93 12.73 22.91
N ASN A 173 -12.38 11.47 22.83
CA ASN A 173 -11.57 10.32 22.47
C ASN A 173 -11.48 10.18 20.95
N ILE A 174 -10.72 11.08 20.32
CA ILE A 174 -10.63 11.20 18.86
C ILE A 174 -10.17 9.88 18.22
N LEU A 175 -9.15 9.22 18.78
CA LEU A 175 -8.58 7.99 18.22
C LEU A 175 -9.59 6.83 18.18
N GLU A 176 -10.25 6.58 19.31
CA GLU A 176 -11.27 5.55 19.45
C GLU A 176 -12.50 5.87 18.59
N GLY A 177 -12.95 7.13 18.59
CA GLY A 177 -14.02 7.60 17.73
C GLY A 177 -13.73 7.39 16.25
N SER A 178 -12.50 7.69 15.80
CA SER A 178 -12.06 7.41 14.44
C SER A 178 -12.01 5.91 14.15
N SER A 179 -11.50 5.09 15.07
CA SER A 179 -11.45 3.63 14.91
C SER A 179 -12.85 3.03 14.69
N HIS A 180 -13.84 3.41 15.51
CA HIS A 180 -15.23 2.96 15.35
C HIS A 180 -15.84 3.42 14.03
N MET A 181 -15.59 4.67 13.61
CA MET A 181 -16.06 5.17 12.31
C MET A 181 -15.47 4.35 11.16
N LEU A 182 -14.18 4.07 11.21
CA LEU A 182 -13.49 3.28 10.20
C LEU A 182 -14.00 1.84 10.16
N MET A 183 -14.23 1.23 11.33
CA MET A 183 -14.81 -0.11 11.41
C MET A 183 -16.22 -0.15 10.83
N SER A 184 -17.04 0.90 11.04
CA SER A 184 -18.37 0.98 10.44
C SER A 184 -18.31 0.98 8.92
N LEU A 185 -17.38 1.71 8.32
CA LEU A 185 -17.14 1.73 6.87
C LEU A 185 -16.67 0.37 6.34
N VAL A 186 -15.81 -0.33 7.10
CA VAL A 186 -15.43 -1.71 6.77
C VAL A 186 -16.64 -2.62 6.78
N ARG A 187 -17.50 -2.57 7.82
CA ARG A 187 -18.71 -3.39 7.90
C ARG A 187 -19.69 -3.09 6.78
N PHE A 188 -19.85 -1.81 6.42
CA PHE A 188 -20.65 -1.42 5.27
C PHE A 188 -20.13 -2.05 3.99
N SER A 189 -18.82 -1.95 3.74
CA SER A 189 -18.21 -2.55 2.56
C SER A 189 -18.33 -4.08 2.54
N GLN A 190 -18.30 -4.73 3.71
CA GLN A 190 -18.52 -6.16 3.80
C GLN A 190 -19.97 -6.53 3.49
N ALA A 191 -20.94 -5.67 3.84
CA ALA A 191 -22.36 -5.89 3.57
C ALA A 191 -22.71 -5.82 2.08
N VAL A 192 -22.06 -4.91 1.34
CA VAL A 192 -22.40 -4.59 -0.07
C VAL A 192 -22.44 -5.82 -0.99
N PRO A 193 -21.44 -6.72 -1.03
CA PRO A 193 -21.53 -7.92 -1.87
C PRO A 193 -22.71 -8.85 -1.55
N PHE A 194 -23.14 -8.90 -0.28
CA PHE A 194 -24.30 -9.69 0.13
C PHE A 194 -25.61 -9.01 -0.26
N MET A 195 -25.68 -7.69 -0.12
CA MET A 195 -26.79 -6.88 -0.63
C MET A 195 -26.91 -7.02 -2.14
N GLU A 196 -25.80 -6.93 -2.88
CA GLU A 196 -25.76 -7.07 -4.34
C GLU A 196 -26.32 -8.42 -4.78
N LYS A 197 -25.84 -9.51 -4.19
CA LYS A 197 -26.31 -10.86 -4.52
C LYS A 197 -27.78 -11.07 -4.15
N SER A 198 -28.23 -10.53 -3.02
CA SER A 198 -29.65 -10.59 -2.63
C SER A 198 -30.52 -9.75 -3.56
N MET A 199 -30.11 -8.54 -3.93
CA MET A 199 -30.83 -7.69 -4.88
C MET A 199 -30.86 -8.31 -6.28
N PHE A 200 -29.77 -8.93 -6.73
CA PHE A 200 -29.69 -9.67 -7.99
C PHE A 200 -30.72 -10.80 -8.04
N LYS A 201 -30.93 -11.50 -6.92
CA LYS A 201 -31.94 -12.55 -6.78
C LYS A 201 -33.37 -12.01 -6.89
N HIS A 202 -33.60 -10.72 -6.61
CA HIS A 202 -34.94 -10.18 -6.42
C HIS A 202 -35.41 -9.11 -7.43
N ASN A 203 -34.57 -8.39 -8.19
CA ASN A 203 -35.00 -7.54 -9.32
C ASN A 203 -33.86 -6.93 -10.19
N MET A 204 -34.17 -6.49 -11.42
CA MET A 204 -33.25 -5.76 -12.32
C MET A 204 -32.97 -4.30 -11.88
N ALA A 205 -33.95 -3.58 -11.33
CA ALA A 205 -33.74 -2.22 -10.81
C ALA A 205 -32.75 -2.18 -9.63
N GLY A 206 -32.63 -3.30 -8.90
CA GLY A 206 -31.63 -3.47 -7.86
C GLY A 206 -30.20 -3.55 -8.38
N LYS A 207 -30.00 -4.01 -9.63
CA LYS A 207 -28.65 -4.17 -10.21
C LYS A 207 -27.95 -2.83 -10.41
N GLU A 208 -28.64 -1.84 -10.97
CA GLU A 208 -28.05 -0.52 -11.22
C GLU A 208 -27.79 0.24 -9.92
N LEU A 209 -28.71 0.17 -8.95
CA LEU A 209 -28.48 0.74 -7.62
C LEU A 209 -27.31 0.06 -6.91
N SER A 210 -27.25 -1.27 -6.97
CA SER A 210 -26.15 -2.03 -6.37
C SER A 210 -24.81 -1.71 -7.01
N ARG A 211 -24.76 -1.60 -8.35
CA ARG A 211 -23.55 -1.22 -9.09
C ARG A 211 -23.05 0.16 -8.63
N LYS A 212 -23.94 1.17 -8.63
CA LYS A 212 -23.60 2.53 -8.16
C LYS A 212 -23.16 2.53 -6.70
N LEU A 213 -23.77 1.70 -5.86
CA LEU A 213 -23.39 1.58 -4.46
C LEU A 213 -22.00 0.96 -4.30
N THR A 214 -21.74 -0.15 -4.98
CA THR A 214 -20.42 -0.81 -5.01
C THR A 214 -19.33 0.14 -5.50
N GLU A 215 -19.59 0.90 -6.57
CA GLU A 215 -18.67 1.92 -7.07
C GLU A 215 -18.41 3.05 -6.07
N THR A 216 -19.48 3.56 -5.44
CA THR A 216 -19.37 4.61 -4.42
C THR A 216 -18.56 4.13 -3.22
N VAL A 217 -18.82 2.90 -2.75
CA VAL A 217 -18.12 2.30 -1.62
C VAL A 217 -16.65 2.03 -1.94
N ALA A 218 -16.35 1.53 -3.14
CA ALA A 218 -14.99 1.35 -3.61
C ALA A 218 -14.24 2.69 -3.63
N LYS A 219 -14.86 3.75 -4.16
CA LYS A 219 -14.27 5.10 -4.18
C LYS A 219 -13.99 5.65 -2.79
N VAL A 220 -14.92 5.48 -1.85
CA VAL A 220 -14.72 5.91 -0.44
C VAL A 220 -13.58 5.11 0.20
N ARG A 221 -13.55 3.80 0.00
CA ARG A 221 -12.47 2.93 0.52
C ARG A 221 -11.10 3.32 -0.01
N ASP A 222 -10.98 3.51 -1.32
CA ASP A 222 -9.72 3.91 -1.96
C ASP A 222 -9.26 5.29 -1.47
N THR A 223 -10.20 6.22 -1.25
CA THR A 223 -9.89 7.54 -0.67
C THR A 223 -9.33 7.42 0.75
N ILE A 224 -9.95 6.58 1.60
CA ILE A 224 -9.47 6.33 2.96
C ILE A 224 -8.11 5.63 2.94
N ALA A 225 -7.95 4.61 2.08
CA ALA A 225 -6.68 3.91 1.90
C ALA A 225 -5.57 4.90 1.49
N TYR A 226 -5.83 5.80 0.54
CA TYR A 226 -4.90 6.86 0.16
C TYR A 226 -4.46 7.73 1.34
N HIS A 227 -5.41 8.18 2.16
CA HIS A 227 -5.08 8.96 3.36
C HIS A 227 -4.28 8.15 4.38
N PHE A 228 -4.64 6.88 4.59
CA PHE A 228 -3.91 6.01 5.50
C PHE A 228 -2.49 5.74 5.05
N TYR A 229 -2.28 5.44 3.77
CA TYR A 229 -0.95 5.31 3.19
C TYR A 229 -0.15 6.61 3.39
N SER A 230 -0.78 7.77 3.17
CA SER A 230 -0.16 9.08 3.41
C SER A 230 0.29 9.26 4.86
N TYR A 231 -0.62 9.05 5.81
CA TYR A 231 -0.32 9.23 7.23
C TYR A 231 0.71 8.22 7.73
N ALA A 232 0.62 6.97 7.26
CA ALA A 232 1.60 5.94 7.54
C ALA A 232 3.01 6.36 7.09
N ARG A 233 3.13 6.95 5.89
CA ARG A 233 4.39 7.49 5.39
C ARG A 233 4.89 8.67 6.24
N THR A 234 4.01 9.61 6.60
CA THR A 234 4.38 10.73 7.49
C THR A 234 4.89 10.24 8.85
N LEU A 235 4.22 9.27 9.46
CA LEU A 235 4.59 8.69 10.75
C LEU A 235 5.90 7.91 10.71
N THR A 236 6.24 7.30 9.56
CA THR A 236 7.53 6.63 9.36
C THR A 236 8.66 7.57 8.93
N SER A 237 8.39 8.84 8.66
CA SER A 237 9.43 9.80 8.26
C SER A 237 10.61 9.91 9.24
N PRO A 238 10.47 9.81 10.58
CA PRO A 238 11.61 9.82 11.48
C PRO A 238 12.53 8.61 11.28
N HIS A 239 11.96 7.42 10.99
CA HIS A 239 12.73 6.23 10.67
C HIS A 239 13.57 6.44 9.39
N TRP A 240 12.97 6.95 8.33
CA TRP A 240 13.67 7.20 7.07
C TRP A 240 14.75 8.28 7.20
N LYS A 241 14.51 9.32 8.01
CA LYS A 241 15.50 10.35 8.30
C LYS A 241 16.68 9.82 9.11
N LEU A 242 16.44 8.86 10.01
CA LEU A 242 17.51 8.14 10.71
C LEU A 242 18.35 7.31 9.74
N THR A 243 17.69 6.55 8.85
CA THR A 243 18.37 5.78 7.81
C THR A 243 19.24 6.68 6.93
N GLU A 244 18.69 7.79 6.44
CA GLU A 244 19.43 8.77 5.64
C GLU A 244 20.64 9.35 6.40
N THR A 245 20.46 9.74 7.68
CA THR A 245 21.55 10.26 8.52
C THR A 245 22.67 9.24 8.72
N TRP A 246 22.29 7.97 8.91
CA TRP A 246 23.22 6.86 9.02
C TRP A 246 23.97 6.64 7.70
N LEU A 247 23.28 6.61 6.56
CA LEU A 247 23.90 6.49 5.22
C LEU A 247 24.86 7.63 4.91
N ASN A 248 24.48 8.86 5.24
CA ASN A 248 25.34 10.04 5.14
C ASN A 248 26.63 9.87 5.95
N THR A 249 26.51 9.30 7.15
CA THR A 249 27.65 9.02 8.01
C THR A 249 28.55 7.96 7.40
N VAL A 250 27.99 6.82 6.96
CA VAL A 250 28.76 5.76 6.29
C VAL A 250 29.51 6.29 5.07
N SER A 251 28.87 7.08 4.22
CA SER A 251 29.51 7.75 3.07
C SER A 251 30.67 8.64 3.51
N SER A 252 30.50 9.47 4.55
CA SER A 252 31.58 10.33 5.05
C SER A 252 32.81 9.55 5.53
N PHE A 253 32.61 8.35 6.11
CA PHE A 253 33.72 7.49 6.53
C PHE A 253 34.45 6.84 5.35
N LYS A 254 33.70 6.49 4.29
CA LYS A 254 34.27 5.96 3.03
C LYS A 254 34.98 7.03 2.20
N ASN A 255 34.69 8.31 2.42
CA ASN A 255 35.35 9.40 1.71
C ASN A 255 36.73 9.70 2.32
N ASP A 256 37.79 9.41 1.57
CA ASP A 256 39.16 9.73 1.98
C ASP A 256 39.45 11.25 1.98
N GLU A 257 38.64 12.04 1.28
CA GLU A 257 38.76 13.51 1.28
C GLU A 257 38.13 14.16 2.51
N CYS A 258 37.29 13.43 3.26
CA CYS A 258 36.72 13.95 4.51
C CYS A 258 37.78 14.01 5.60
N SER A 259 37.96 15.18 6.22
CA SER A 259 38.86 15.34 7.36
C SER A 259 38.39 14.52 8.57
N SER A 260 39.31 14.18 9.48
CA SER A 260 38.96 13.47 10.72
C SER A 260 37.87 14.19 11.52
N TRP A 261 37.92 15.53 11.55
CA TRP A 261 36.88 16.35 12.20
C TRP A 261 35.50 16.19 11.52
N GLN A 262 35.43 16.18 10.19
CA GLN A 262 34.17 15.96 9.45
C GLN A 262 33.58 14.57 9.74
N LYS A 263 34.43 13.54 9.76
CA LYS A 263 34.01 12.16 10.10
C LYS A 263 33.47 12.10 11.54
N THR A 264 34.17 12.69 12.50
CA THR A 264 33.72 12.78 13.90
C THR A 264 32.43 13.58 14.04
N ALA A 265 32.30 14.72 13.34
CA ALA A 265 31.08 15.54 13.36
C ALA A 265 29.88 14.78 12.77
N SER A 266 30.07 14.03 11.68
CA SER A 266 29.00 13.20 11.11
C SER A 266 28.59 12.07 12.06
N ALA A 267 29.56 11.40 12.68
CA ALA A 267 29.29 10.37 13.70
C ALA A 267 28.51 10.94 14.89
N ALA A 268 28.94 12.09 15.43
CA ALA A 268 28.26 12.76 16.53
C ALA A 268 26.83 13.16 16.17
N LYS A 269 26.61 13.71 14.97
CA LYS A 269 25.27 14.03 14.44
C LYS A 269 24.39 12.79 14.33
N SER A 270 24.94 11.66 13.87
CA SER A 270 24.22 10.39 13.75
C SER A 270 23.81 9.82 15.10
N VAL A 271 24.73 9.80 16.08
CA VAL A 271 24.44 9.36 17.46
C VAL A 271 23.38 10.24 18.09
N PHE A 272 23.52 11.57 18.01
CA PHE A 272 22.55 12.51 18.54
C PHE A 272 21.17 12.35 17.90
N SER A 273 21.12 12.23 16.56
CA SER A 273 19.86 12.02 15.84
C SER A 273 19.22 10.70 16.24
N THR A 274 20.00 9.63 16.42
CA THR A 274 19.52 8.33 16.89
C THR A 274 18.89 8.45 18.27
N ILE A 275 19.57 9.06 19.23
CA ILE A 275 19.02 9.25 20.59
C ILE A 275 17.70 10.03 20.55
N MET A 276 17.66 11.12 19.76
CA MET A 276 16.50 12.00 19.69
C MET A 276 15.31 11.39 18.93
N LEU A 277 15.56 10.69 17.82
CA LEU A 277 14.51 10.23 16.91
C LEU A 277 14.11 8.77 17.12
N LEU A 278 14.93 7.93 17.78
CA LEU A 278 14.63 6.50 17.92
C LEU A 278 13.26 6.22 18.56
N PRO A 279 12.83 6.90 19.65
CA PRO A 279 11.50 6.68 20.22
C PRO A 279 10.37 7.00 19.22
N PHE A 280 10.51 8.08 18.45
CA PHE A 280 9.55 8.47 17.42
C PHE A 280 9.59 7.54 16.21
N ALA A 281 10.76 7.05 15.83
CA ALA A 281 10.92 6.10 14.74
C ALA A 281 10.28 4.76 15.07
N LEU A 282 10.49 4.23 16.28
CA LEU A 282 9.88 2.95 16.72
C LEU A 282 8.36 3.07 16.86
N SER A 283 7.87 4.10 17.54
CA SER A 283 6.43 4.32 17.70
C SER A 283 5.74 4.62 16.36
N GLY A 284 6.34 5.51 15.56
CA GLY A 284 5.87 5.85 14.22
C GLY A 284 5.88 4.66 13.26
N LEU A 285 6.87 3.75 13.38
CA LEU A 285 6.91 2.52 12.60
C LEU A 285 5.77 1.57 12.95
N VAL A 286 5.46 1.36 14.22
CA VAL A 286 4.34 0.51 14.64
C VAL A 286 3.01 1.09 14.17
N VAL A 287 2.73 2.35 14.49
CA VAL A 287 1.47 3.02 14.10
C VAL A 287 1.36 3.11 12.57
N GLY A 288 2.46 3.48 11.90
CA GLY A 288 2.54 3.58 10.46
C GLY A 288 2.29 2.24 9.79
N GLN A 289 2.92 1.16 10.27
CA GLN A 289 2.69 -0.20 9.77
C GLN A 289 1.21 -0.62 9.92
N THR A 290 0.58 -0.31 11.06
CA THR A 290 -0.85 -0.59 11.25
C THR A 290 -1.73 0.16 10.26
N LEU A 291 -1.48 1.46 10.05
CA LEU A 291 -2.23 2.27 9.07
C LEU A 291 -2.00 1.78 7.65
N HIS A 292 -0.75 1.46 7.28
CA HIS A 292 -0.39 0.94 5.96
C HIS A 292 -1.06 -0.40 5.68
N PHE A 293 -1.02 -1.32 6.64
CA PHE A 293 -1.71 -2.61 6.53
C PHE A 293 -3.22 -2.43 6.39
N SER A 294 -3.80 -1.50 7.16
CA SER A 294 -5.22 -1.16 7.05
C SER A 294 -5.56 -0.57 5.69
N ALA A 295 -4.71 0.31 5.16
CA ALA A 295 -4.84 0.88 3.81
C ALA A 295 -4.80 -0.22 2.75
N PHE A 296 -3.87 -1.17 2.88
CA PHE A 296 -3.75 -2.32 2.00
C PHE A 296 -5.01 -3.19 1.98
N LEU A 297 -5.61 -3.45 3.15
CA LEU A 297 -6.88 -4.19 3.23
C LEU A 297 -8.08 -3.38 2.71
N LEU A 298 -8.05 -2.07 2.88
CA LEU A 298 -9.11 -1.17 2.43
C LEU A 298 -9.07 -0.93 0.92
N SER A 299 -7.89 -0.89 0.31
CA SER A 299 -7.74 -0.63 -1.12
C SER A 299 -8.49 -1.67 -1.96
N THR A 300 -9.28 -1.20 -2.92
CA THR A 300 -9.96 -2.07 -3.88
C THR A 300 -9.13 -2.33 -5.13
N ARG A 301 -8.09 -1.52 -5.34
CA ARG A 301 -7.17 -1.60 -6.47
C ARG A 301 -5.73 -1.79 -5.96
N PRO A 302 -4.85 -2.44 -6.73
CA PRO A 302 -3.45 -2.64 -6.34
C PRO A 302 -2.55 -1.42 -6.64
N PHE A 303 -3.16 -0.24 -6.82
CA PHE A 303 -2.55 1.05 -7.11
C PHE A 303 -3.46 2.18 -6.63
N ILE A 304 -2.90 3.38 -6.45
CA ILE A 304 -3.66 4.61 -6.19
C ILE A 304 -3.97 5.28 -7.53
N HIS A 305 -5.23 5.65 -7.75
CA HIS A 305 -5.68 6.43 -8.90
C HIS A 305 -6.21 7.79 -8.43
N LEU A 306 -5.63 8.88 -8.95
CA LEU A 306 -6.10 10.25 -8.74
C LEU A 306 -6.43 10.90 -10.09
N LYS A 307 -7.48 11.73 -10.10
CA LYS A 307 -7.78 12.61 -11.23
C LYS A 307 -7.04 13.92 -11.05
N GLY A 308 -6.47 14.43 -12.14
CA GLY A 308 -5.92 15.78 -12.18
C GLY A 308 -7.01 16.85 -12.35
N ASN A 309 -6.57 18.09 -12.52
CA ASN A 309 -7.43 19.27 -12.59
C ASN A 309 -7.93 19.57 -14.02
N VAL A 310 -7.43 18.82 -15.01
CA VAL A 310 -7.81 18.98 -16.42
C VAL A 310 -8.66 17.81 -16.90
N GLN A 311 -9.51 18.09 -17.89
CA GLN A 311 -10.27 17.04 -18.57
C GLN A 311 -9.36 16.25 -19.50
N PRO A 312 -9.60 14.93 -19.65
CA PRO A 312 -8.85 14.12 -20.60
C PRO A 312 -8.98 14.68 -22.03
N LYS A 313 -7.85 14.84 -22.69
CA LYS A 313 -7.77 15.25 -24.09
C LYS A 313 -8.38 14.16 -24.96
N GLN A 314 -9.41 14.52 -25.70
CA GLN A 314 -9.90 13.72 -26.82
C GLN A 314 -8.91 13.89 -27.97
N THR A 315 -8.02 12.92 -28.17
CA THR A 315 -7.11 12.96 -29.32
C THR A 315 -7.89 12.64 -30.60
N SER A 316 -8.00 13.63 -31.48
CA SER A 316 -8.47 13.47 -32.88
C SER A 316 -7.35 12.95 -33.78
N ASP A 317 -6.12 13.30 -33.45
CA ASP A 317 -4.95 13.03 -34.26
C ASP A 317 -4.44 11.63 -33.94
N ARG A 318 -3.99 10.90 -34.98
CA ARG A 318 -3.37 9.58 -34.82
C ARG A 318 -1.92 9.70 -34.35
N SER A 319 -1.66 10.58 -33.39
CA SER A 319 -0.34 10.77 -32.83
C SER A 319 -0.40 10.99 -31.33
N PHE A 320 0.66 10.57 -30.66
CA PHE A 320 0.86 10.81 -29.25
C PHE A 320 2.36 10.96 -28.95
N SER A 321 2.65 11.51 -27.78
CA SER A 321 4.00 11.64 -27.27
C SER A 321 4.13 11.01 -25.90
N THR A 322 5.27 10.42 -25.59
CA THR A 322 5.57 9.84 -24.28
C THR A 322 6.79 10.47 -23.63
N PHE A 323 6.83 10.43 -22.30
CA PHE A 323 8.01 10.71 -21.50
C PHE A 323 8.28 9.54 -20.56
N GLN A 324 9.49 8.98 -20.60
CA GLN A 324 9.91 7.88 -19.75
C GLN A 324 11.16 8.26 -18.94
N LEU A 325 11.21 7.85 -17.68
CA LEU A 325 12.39 7.99 -16.83
C LEU A 325 12.35 7.04 -15.63
N ASN A 326 13.39 6.21 -15.43
CA ASN A 326 13.70 5.71 -14.10
C ASN A 326 14.21 6.89 -13.26
N CYS A 327 13.43 7.27 -12.25
CA CYS A 327 13.68 8.49 -11.48
C CYS A 327 14.71 8.28 -10.38
N CYS A 328 15.05 7.04 -10.01
CA CYS A 328 15.86 6.71 -8.84
C CYS A 328 15.38 7.48 -7.60
N LEU A 329 14.09 7.36 -7.27
CA LEU A 329 13.48 7.93 -6.06
C LEU A 329 13.10 6.83 -5.05
N PRO A 330 14.01 5.91 -4.67
CA PRO A 330 13.74 4.99 -3.58
C PRO A 330 13.65 5.78 -2.26
N SER A 331 12.83 5.25 -1.35
CA SER A 331 12.63 5.84 -0.02
C SER A 331 13.94 5.93 0.80
N GLY A 332 14.00 6.81 1.81
CA GLY A 332 15.02 6.68 2.86
C GLY A 332 16.47 7.03 2.51
N GLY A 333 16.70 7.84 1.47
CA GLY A 333 18.05 8.23 1.04
C GLY A 333 18.80 7.14 0.27
N PHE A 334 18.12 6.05 -0.08
CA PHE A 334 18.69 4.94 -0.83
C PHE A 334 19.13 5.33 -2.25
N ALA A 335 18.65 6.45 -2.80
CA ALA A 335 19.09 6.95 -4.11
C ALA A 335 20.61 7.18 -4.16
N ARG A 336 21.22 7.57 -3.03
CA ARG A 336 22.66 7.69 -2.93
C ARG A 336 23.36 6.33 -2.98
N MET A 337 22.78 5.32 -2.33
CA MET A 337 23.37 3.98 -2.29
C MET A 337 23.27 3.27 -3.63
N PHE A 338 22.10 3.34 -4.27
CA PHE A 338 21.80 2.56 -5.48
C PHE A 338 22.07 3.32 -6.77
N GLY A 339 21.81 4.63 -6.84
CA GLY A 339 22.09 5.43 -8.05
C GLY A 339 23.24 6.42 -7.90
N GLY A 340 23.92 6.47 -6.74
CA GLY A 340 24.98 7.45 -6.49
C GLY A 340 24.49 8.89 -6.47
N ILE A 341 23.19 9.15 -6.26
CA ILE A 341 22.62 10.48 -6.35
C ILE A 341 22.71 11.22 -5.01
N ASP A 342 23.46 12.31 -4.98
CA ASP A 342 23.67 13.14 -3.78
C ASP A 342 22.60 14.22 -3.59
N LYS A 343 21.87 14.55 -4.64
CA LYS A 343 20.91 15.66 -4.66
C LYS A 343 19.66 15.34 -3.83
N PRO A 344 19.12 16.29 -3.04
CA PRO A 344 17.92 16.06 -2.23
C PRO A 344 16.70 15.69 -3.07
N ASN A 345 15.90 14.71 -2.63
CA ASN A 345 14.71 14.23 -3.37
C ASN A 345 13.74 15.36 -3.75
N LYS A 346 13.49 16.33 -2.86
CA LYS A 346 12.58 17.44 -3.16
C LYS A 346 13.03 18.26 -4.38
N GLU A 347 14.31 18.60 -4.45
CA GLU A 347 14.88 19.34 -5.59
C GLU A 347 14.84 18.50 -6.87
N ARG A 348 15.12 17.20 -6.75
CA ARG A 348 15.05 16.26 -7.88
C ARG A 348 13.63 16.15 -8.43
N VAL A 349 12.63 16.00 -7.56
CA VAL A 349 11.21 15.94 -7.94
C VAL A 349 10.78 17.21 -8.66
N GLU A 350 11.21 18.39 -8.19
CA GLU A 350 10.92 19.67 -8.85
C GLU A 350 11.51 19.73 -10.27
N GLU A 351 12.75 19.29 -10.44
CA GLU A 351 13.40 19.27 -11.76
C GLU A 351 12.82 18.22 -12.69
N ILE A 352 12.49 17.03 -12.18
CA ILE A 352 11.78 15.99 -12.95
C ILE A 352 10.43 16.52 -13.43
N ALA A 353 9.65 17.16 -12.55
CA ALA A 353 8.37 17.78 -12.92
C ALA A 353 8.56 18.86 -13.99
N ALA A 354 9.58 19.72 -13.87
CA ALA A 354 9.88 20.74 -14.87
C ALA A 354 10.27 20.13 -16.23
N MET A 355 11.03 19.03 -16.25
CA MET A 355 11.36 18.29 -17.47
C MET A 355 10.10 17.73 -18.14
N ILE A 356 9.21 17.10 -17.37
CA ILE A 356 7.95 16.55 -17.86
C ILE A 356 7.05 17.66 -18.45
N LEU A 357 6.92 18.79 -17.77
CA LEU A 357 6.13 19.92 -18.28
C LEU A 357 6.72 20.49 -19.58
N LYS A 358 8.04 20.48 -19.71
CA LYS A 358 8.75 20.96 -20.92
C LYS A 358 8.61 19.99 -22.10
N SER A 359 8.57 18.69 -21.87
CA SER A 359 8.47 17.67 -22.93
C SER A 359 7.14 17.73 -23.68
N LYS A 360 6.09 18.25 -23.05
CA LYS A 360 4.71 18.26 -23.55
C LYS A 360 4.14 16.86 -23.84
N ALA A 361 4.73 15.81 -23.26
CA ALA A 361 4.27 14.44 -23.42
C ALA A 361 2.78 14.26 -23.11
N ASN A 362 2.12 13.34 -23.83
CA ASN A 362 0.75 12.94 -23.57
C ASN A 362 0.67 11.88 -22.46
N VAL A 363 1.61 10.93 -22.47
CA VAL A 363 1.71 9.85 -21.51
C VAL A 363 3.09 9.88 -20.86
N VAL A 364 3.13 9.91 -19.54
CA VAL A 364 4.35 9.90 -18.73
C VAL A 364 4.42 8.57 -17.99
N CYS A 365 5.56 7.90 -18.03
CA CYS A 365 5.78 6.63 -17.36
C CYS A 365 7.11 6.66 -16.62
N LEU A 366 7.05 6.63 -15.30
CA LEU A 366 8.20 6.75 -14.42
C LEU A 366 8.43 5.43 -13.67
N GLN A 367 9.70 5.10 -13.46
CA GLN A 367 10.13 3.98 -12.61
C GLN A 367 10.83 4.49 -11.36
N GLU A 368 10.89 3.66 -10.32
CA GLU A 368 11.46 3.96 -8.99
C GLU A 368 10.89 5.18 -8.27
N VAL A 369 9.65 5.58 -8.54
CA VAL A 369 8.89 6.53 -7.70
C VAL A 369 8.29 5.79 -6.50
N SER A 370 9.15 5.21 -5.67
CA SER A 370 8.74 4.26 -4.61
C SER A 370 8.22 4.98 -3.36
N ASP A 371 8.73 6.17 -3.06
CA ASP A 371 8.26 7.01 -1.95
C ASP A 371 6.92 7.69 -2.29
N LEU A 372 5.89 7.42 -1.48
CA LEU A 372 4.56 7.99 -1.68
C LEU A 372 4.54 9.53 -1.58
N ASN A 373 5.40 10.13 -0.76
CA ASN A 373 5.47 11.60 -0.66
C ASN A 373 6.05 12.20 -1.94
N ASP A 374 7.06 11.57 -2.53
CA ASP A 374 7.65 12.01 -3.79
C ASP A 374 6.63 11.86 -4.94
N ALA A 375 5.88 10.74 -4.98
CA ALA A 375 4.78 10.54 -5.94
C ALA A 375 3.67 11.59 -5.80
N LYS A 376 3.25 11.91 -4.56
CA LYS A 376 2.28 12.98 -4.27
C LYS A 376 2.80 14.34 -4.71
N TYR A 377 4.08 14.62 -4.47
CA TYR A 377 4.65 15.90 -4.84
C TYR A 377 4.74 16.05 -6.37
N LEU A 378 5.08 14.98 -7.09
CA LEU A 378 4.96 14.94 -8.55
C LEU A 378 3.51 15.18 -9.00
N TYR A 379 2.53 14.49 -8.39
CA TYR A 379 1.11 14.70 -8.69
C TYR A 379 0.71 16.17 -8.52
N GLU A 380 1.05 16.80 -7.39
CA GLU A 380 0.71 18.20 -7.12
C GLU A 380 1.26 19.13 -8.21
N LYS A 381 2.51 18.92 -8.65
CA LYS A 381 3.17 19.72 -9.70
C LYS A 381 2.62 19.48 -11.10
N LEU A 382 2.08 18.30 -11.36
CA LEU A 382 1.67 17.87 -12.70
C LEU A 382 0.14 17.88 -12.88
N SER A 383 -0.63 18.01 -11.81
CA SER A 383 -2.10 17.89 -11.80
C SER A 383 -2.82 18.89 -12.70
N ASP A 384 -2.23 20.05 -12.97
CA ASP A 384 -2.77 21.06 -13.90
C ASP A 384 -2.50 20.74 -15.37
N ARG A 385 -1.73 19.69 -15.67
CA ARG A 385 -1.36 19.29 -17.04
C ARG A 385 -1.94 17.94 -17.45
N PHE A 386 -2.06 16.99 -16.53
CA PHE A 386 -2.50 15.63 -16.81
C PHE A 386 -3.85 15.35 -16.15
N ALA A 387 -4.69 14.54 -16.80
CA ALA A 387 -6.03 14.24 -16.34
C ALA A 387 -6.08 13.04 -15.38
N GLU A 388 -5.14 12.11 -15.52
CA GLU A 388 -5.16 10.84 -14.79
C GLU A 388 -3.77 10.49 -14.27
N PHE A 389 -3.72 9.99 -13.03
CA PHE A 389 -2.50 9.60 -12.33
C PHE A 389 -2.67 8.24 -11.67
N TYR A 390 -1.71 7.36 -11.88
CA TYR A 390 -1.64 6.03 -11.29
C TYR A 390 -0.27 5.85 -10.65
N PHE A 391 -0.20 5.51 -9.36
CA PHE A 391 1.07 5.33 -8.66
C PHE A 391 0.90 4.40 -7.45
N HIS A 392 1.99 4.18 -6.71
CA HIS A 392 2.04 3.23 -5.58
C HIS A 392 1.65 1.81 -6.00
N MET A 393 2.06 1.43 -7.22
CA MET A 393 1.69 0.16 -7.84
C MET A 393 2.45 -0.99 -7.20
N GLY A 394 1.72 -2.06 -6.84
CA GLY A 394 2.32 -3.22 -6.18
C GLY A 394 2.58 -2.98 -4.69
N ALA A 395 1.78 -2.13 -4.04
CA ALA A 395 1.85 -1.96 -2.59
C ALA A 395 1.74 -3.32 -1.86
N THR A 396 2.61 -3.55 -0.88
CA THR A 396 2.60 -4.76 -0.06
C THR A 396 1.96 -4.48 1.31
N PRO A 397 1.61 -5.50 2.11
CA PRO A 397 1.12 -5.29 3.47
C PRO A 397 2.16 -4.67 4.42
N PHE A 398 3.44 -4.61 4.07
CA PHE A 398 4.52 -4.15 4.95
C PHE A 398 5.10 -2.80 4.50
N ILE A 399 5.11 -1.82 5.40
CA ILE A 399 5.47 -0.42 5.11
C ILE A 399 6.94 -0.21 4.73
N LEU A 400 7.82 -1.13 5.14
CA LEU A 400 9.25 -1.08 4.83
C LEU A 400 9.60 -1.81 3.52
N GLN A 401 8.66 -2.56 2.95
CA GLN A 401 8.85 -3.16 1.64
C GLN A 401 8.52 -2.13 0.57
N ASN A 402 9.34 -2.10 -0.49
CA ASN A 402 9.11 -1.19 -1.59
C ASN A 402 8.03 -1.75 -2.52
N ASN A 403 7.17 -0.85 -2.99
CA ASN A 403 6.31 -1.10 -4.14
C ASN A 403 7.16 -1.10 -5.44
N SER A 404 6.57 -1.34 -6.61
CA SER A 404 7.32 -1.41 -7.87
C SER A 404 7.92 -0.07 -8.33
N GLY A 405 7.55 1.04 -7.68
CA GLY A 405 7.98 2.38 -8.03
C GLY A 405 7.42 2.90 -9.36
N LEU A 406 6.41 2.23 -9.92
CA LEU A 406 5.79 2.67 -11.17
C LEU A 406 4.83 3.83 -10.93
N MET A 407 4.91 4.84 -11.78
CA MET A 407 3.98 5.96 -11.84
C MET A 407 3.62 6.27 -13.30
N VAL A 408 2.33 6.44 -13.58
CA VAL A 408 1.80 6.89 -14.86
C VAL A 408 1.04 8.20 -14.68
N ALA A 409 1.27 9.15 -15.57
CA ALA A 409 0.42 10.33 -15.73
C ALA A 409 -0.03 10.45 -17.19
N SER A 410 -1.31 10.69 -17.43
CA SER A 410 -1.86 10.75 -18.79
C SER A 410 -2.75 11.98 -18.98
N ASP A 411 -2.54 12.71 -20.06
CA ASP A 411 -3.47 13.75 -20.51
C ASP A 411 -4.54 13.17 -21.44
N MET A 412 -4.29 11.99 -22.00
CA MET A 412 -5.25 11.22 -22.78
C MET A 412 -6.18 10.46 -21.85
N ALA A 413 -7.42 10.24 -22.29
CA ALA A 413 -8.34 9.36 -21.58
C ALA A 413 -7.84 7.91 -21.62
N ILE A 414 -7.65 7.32 -20.45
CA ILE A 414 -7.51 5.88 -20.26
C ILE A 414 -8.91 5.28 -20.22
N GLU A 415 -9.12 4.23 -21.01
CA GLU A 415 -10.40 3.55 -21.11
C GLU A 415 -10.74 2.89 -19.78
N GLU A 416 -11.92 3.19 -19.23
CA GLU A 416 -12.33 2.70 -17.91
C GLU A 416 -12.33 1.17 -17.85
N GLY A 417 -11.61 0.61 -16.87
CA GLY A 417 -11.49 -0.83 -16.69
C GLY A 417 -10.45 -1.48 -17.58
N SER A 418 -9.73 -0.71 -18.40
CA SER A 418 -8.60 -1.22 -19.19
C SER A 418 -7.34 -1.42 -18.35
N GLU A 419 -7.26 -0.80 -17.17
CA GLU A 419 -6.08 -0.76 -16.33
C GLU A 419 -5.87 -2.10 -15.62
N GLU A 420 -4.75 -2.76 -15.91
CA GLU A 420 -4.36 -4.02 -15.30
C GLU A 420 -2.97 -3.90 -14.66
N LEU A 421 -2.85 -4.39 -13.43
CA LEU A 421 -1.55 -4.53 -12.77
C LEU A 421 -1.19 -6.01 -12.65
N HIS A 422 -0.02 -6.37 -13.15
CA HIS A 422 0.47 -7.75 -13.16
C HIS A 422 1.71 -7.84 -12.29
N SER A 423 1.58 -8.49 -11.14
CA SER A 423 2.66 -8.68 -10.17
C SER A 423 3.68 -9.72 -10.63
N PHE A 424 4.94 -9.52 -10.26
CA PHE A 424 6.03 -10.50 -10.32
C PHE A 424 6.37 -11.09 -8.95
N SER A 425 5.61 -10.79 -7.89
CA SER A 425 5.88 -11.23 -6.51
C SER A 425 6.12 -12.73 -6.30
N ASP A 426 5.59 -13.57 -7.18
CA ASP A 426 5.74 -15.03 -7.12
C ASP A 426 6.97 -15.54 -7.89
N ILE A 427 7.67 -14.69 -8.63
CA ILE A 427 8.95 -14.99 -9.25
C ILE A 427 10.06 -14.70 -8.22
N LYS A 428 10.90 -15.69 -7.96
CA LYS A 428 12.03 -15.54 -7.03
C LYS A 428 13.18 -14.81 -7.73
N GLY A 429 13.60 -13.67 -7.19
CA GLY A 429 14.74 -12.89 -7.68
C GLY A 429 15.53 -12.21 -6.56
N THR A 430 16.58 -11.50 -6.94
CA THR A 430 17.44 -10.68 -6.07
C THR A 430 16.66 -9.66 -5.26
N GLU A 431 15.60 -9.10 -5.83
CA GLU A 431 14.73 -8.12 -5.19
C GLU A 431 13.36 -8.69 -4.77
N SER A 432 13.31 -9.91 -4.22
CA SER A 432 12.05 -10.48 -3.71
C SER A 432 11.30 -9.62 -2.66
N MET A 433 11.98 -8.63 -2.07
CA MET A 433 11.42 -7.65 -1.14
C MET A 433 10.80 -6.42 -1.81
N VAL A 434 11.01 -6.26 -3.13
CA VAL A 434 10.39 -5.25 -3.97
C VAL A 434 9.32 -5.95 -4.80
N ASN A 435 8.07 -5.52 -4.67
CA ASN A 435 6.99 -6.12 -5.43
C ASN A 435 6.95 -5.56 -6.86
N LYS A 436 7.92 -5.98 -7.69
CA LYS A 436 8.00 -5.59 -9.10
C LYS A 436 6.74 -6.00 -9.85
N CYS A 437 6.34 -5.20 -10.83
CA CYS A 437 5.19 -5.47 -11.66
C CYS A 437 5.31 -4.76 -13.02
N PHE A 438 4.31 -5.00 -13.88
CA PHE A 438 4.02 -4.11 -15.00
C PHE A 438 2.58 -3.61 -14.92
N PHE A 439 2.35 -2.43 -15.49
CA PHE A 439 1.04 -1.79 -15.58
C PHE A 439 0.64 -1.64 -17.03
N LEU A 440 -0.45 -2.30 -17.41
CA LEU A 440 -1.07 -2.27 -18.73
C LEU A 440 -2.29 -1.37 -18.69
N PHE A 441 -2.42 -0.48 -19.66
CA PHE A 441 -3.62 0.35 -19.82
C PHE A 441 -3.88 0.65 -21.31
N THR A 442 -5.13 0.96 -21.63
CA THR A 442 -5.55 1.26 -23.00
C THR A 442 -6.04 2.70 -23.09
N THR A 443 -5.59 3.42 -24.11
CA THR A 443 -6.19 4.68 -24.53
C THR A 443 -6.95 4.47 -25.83
N LYS A 444 -7.64 5.51 -26.32
CA LYS A 444 -8.28 5.46 -27.63
C LYS A 444 -7.32 5.10 -28.78
N LEU A 445 -6.05 5.52 -28.69
CA LEU A 445 -5.06 5.34 -29.76
C LEU A 445 -4.31 4.02 -29.67
N ALA A 446 -3.89 3.63 -28.47
CA ALA A 446 -2.95 2.52 -28.29
C ALA A 446 -3.06 1.86 -26.91
N ASN A 447 -2.44 0.68 -26.80
CA ASN A 447 -2.15 0.01 -25.54
C ASN A 447 -0.75 0.39 -25.06
N PHE A 448 -0.60 0.57 -23.75
CA PHE A 448 0.66 0.93 -23.11
C PHE A 448 1.00 -0.06 -22.01
N ILE A 449 2.27 -0.43 -21.91
CA ILE A 449 2.81 -1.20 -20.78
C ILE A 449 3.98 -0.41 -20.22
N THR A 450 3.90 -0.02 -18.94
CA THR A 450 5.06 0.44 -18.18
C THR A 450 5.57 -0.66 -17.26
N THR A 451 6.88 -0.87 -17.23
CA THR A 451 7.50 -1.92 -16.41
C THR A 451 8.81 -1.46 -15.79
N HIS A 452 9.23 -2.17 -14.74
CA HIS A 452 10.58 -2.12 -14.21
C HIS A 452 10.97 -3.57 -13.91
N LEU A 453 11.77 -4.19 -14.79
CA LEU A 453 12.15 -5.59 -14.63
C LEU A 453 13.14 -5.77 -13.48
N SER A 454 13.30 -7.01 -13.00
CA SER A 454 14.22 -7.32 -11.91
C SER A 454 15.67 -6.92 -12.24
N PRO A 455 16.35 -6.14 -11.38
CA PRO A 455 17.73 -5.71 -11.62
C PRO A 455 18.72 -6.86 -11.39
N SER A 456 19.95 -6.64 -11.80
CA SER A 456 21.06 -7.55 -11.52
C SER A 456 21.96 -7.00 -10.41
N SER A 457 22.62 -7.92 -9.70
CA SER A 457 23.68 -7.55 -8.76
C SER A 457 24.91 -6.94 -9.45
N SER A 458 25.08 -7.24 -10.75
CA SER A 458 26.01 -6.61 -11.68
C SER A 458 25.30 -6.40 -13.00
N ASP A 459 25.13 -5.16 -13.43
CA ASP A 459 24.50 -4.84 -14.73
C ASP A 459 25.35 -5.31 -15.92
N ILE A 460 26.65 -5.50 -15.69
CA ILE A 460 27.61 -5.97 -16.69
C ILE A 460 27.49 -7.48 -16.89
N ASP A 461 27.44 -8.20 -15.77
CA ASP A 461 27.60 -9.64 -15.68
C ASP A 461 26.45 -10.25 -14.86
N PRO A 462 25.22 -10.23 -15.40
CA PRO A 462 24.06 -10.79 -14.70
C PRO A 462 24.23 -12.29 -14.47
N THR A 463 23.77 -12.79 -13.34
CA THR A 463 23.79 -14.23 -13.07
C THR A 463 22.74 -14.95 -13.91
N THR A 464 22.94 -16.25 -14.18
CA THR A 464 21.94 -17.08 -14.88
C THR A 464 20.56 -17.04 -14.23
N GLY A 465 20.50 -16.96 -12.89
CA GLY A 465 19.25 -16.87 -12.15
C GLY A 465 18.52 -15.54 -12.35
N GLU A 466 19.25 -14.43 -12.41
CA GLU A 466 18.70 -13.09 -12.68
C GLU A 466 18.18 -13.00 -14.13
N THR A 467 18.96 -13.44 -15.11
CA THR A 467 18.53 -13.51 -16.52
C THR A 467 17.29 -14.42 -16.69
N TYR A 468 17.23 -15.54 -15.96
CA TYR A 468 16.04 -16.41 -15.97
C TYR A 468 14.81 -15.72 -15.36
N THR A 469 14.99 -14.99 -14.26
CA THR A 469 13.94 -14.20 -13.61
C THR A 469 13.33 -13.21 -14.60
N ARG A 470 14.17 -12.38 -15.23
CA ARG A 470 13.72 -11.41 -16.24
C ARG A 470 13.07 -12.08 -17.44
N LEU A 471 13.56 -13.24 -17.88
CA LEU A 471 12.93 -13.98 -18.97
C LEU A 471 11.48 -14.40 -18.63
N GLU A 472 11.23 -14.84 -17.40
CA GLU A 472 9.86 -15.18 -16.94
C GLU A 472 8.97 -13.93 -16.81
N GLU A 473 9.52 -12.80 -16.36
CA GLU A 473 8.80 -11.50 -16.35
C GLU A 473 8.40 -11.08 -17.77
N GLN A 474 9.31 -11.16 -18.74
CA GLN A 474 9.07 -10.86 -20.16
C GLN A 474 7.98 -11.75 -20.77
N LYS A 475 7.99 -13.06 -20.46
CA LYS A 475 6.93 -13.98 -20.92
C LYS A 475 5.54 -13.58 -20.42
N ARG A 476 5.43 -13.07 -19.18
CA ARG A 476 4.15 -12.57 -18.64
C ARG A 476 3.67 -11.33 -19.37
N ILE A 477 4.58 -10.40 -19.65
CA ILE A 477 4.29 -9.20 -20.45
C ILE A 477 3.76 -9.62 -21.84
N LEU A 478 4.44 -10.54 -22.52
CA LEU A 478 3.99 -11.04 -23.83
C LEU A 478 2.64 -11.77 -23.76
N SER A 479 2.40 -12.54 -22.71
CA SER A 479 1.11 -13.21 -22.51
C SER A 479 -0.03 -12.19 -22.35
N ALA A 480 0.18 -11.13 -21.57
CA ALA A 480 -0.80 -10.05 -21.40
C ALA A 480 -1.01 -9.27 -22.72
N LEU A 481 0.06 -9.01 -23.46
CA LEU A 481 0.00 -8.38 -24.79
C LEU A 481 -0.83 -9.23 -25.76
N GLN A 482 -0.55 -10.53 -25.88
CA GLN A 482 -1.27 -11.44 -26.76
C GLN A 482 -2.74 -11.54 -26.38
N LYS A 483 -3.06 -11.61 -25.09
CA LYS A 483 -4.44 -11.58 -24.59
C LYS A 483 -5.13 -10.29 -25.03
N ARG A 484 -4.52 -9.13 -24.77
CA ARG A 484 -5.11 -7.82 -25.07
C ARG A 484 -5.22 -7.53 -26.57
N THR A 485 -4.29 -8.02 -27.38
CA THR A 485 -4.34 -7.92 -28.85
C THR A 485 -5.58 -8.62 -29.43
N ARG A 486 -6.02 -9.72 -28.81
CA ARG A 486 -7.26 -10.41 -29.19
C ARG A 486 -8.52 -9.64 -28.78
N GLU A 487 -8.42 -8.80 -27.76
CA GLU A 487 -9.54 -8.00 -27.24
C GLU A 487 -9.70 -6.69 -28.02
N ASN A 488 -8.59 -6.02 -28.35
CA ASN A 488 -8.58 -4.84 -29.19
C ASN A 488 -7.35 -4.88 -30.13
N ASN A 489 -7.57 -4.64 -31.42
CA ASN A 489 -6.53 -4.70 -32.46
C ASN A 489 -5.66 -3.41 -32.48
N LYS A 490 -5.35 -2.84 -31.31
CA LYS A 490 -4.53 -1.62 -31.20
C LYS A 490 -3.07 -1.98 -30.99
N SER A 491 -2.17 -1.13 -31.49
CA SER A 491 -0.73 -1.26 -31.30
C SER A 491 -0.34 -1.15 -29.83
N PHE A 492 0.76 -1.80 -29.44
CA PHE A 492 1.32 -1.78 -28.10
C PHE A 492 2.63 -1.02 -28.05
N PHE A 493 2.80 -0.26 -26.97
CA PHE A 493 4.05 0.41 -26.65
C PHE A 493 4.47 0.02 -25.24
N ILE A 494 5.61 -0.67 -25.14
CA ILE A 494 6.21 -1.10 -23.89
C ILE A 494 7.36 -0.15 -23.59
N LEU A 495 7.33 0.43 -22.41
CA LEU A 495 8.26 1.46 -21.99
C LEU A 495 8.70 1.19 -20.54
N GLY A 496 9.96 1.45 -20.25
CA GLY A 496 10.50 1.34 -18.90
C GLY A 496 11.94 0.83 -18.84
N ASP A 497 12.40 0.67 -17.61
CA ASP A 497 13.69 0.11 -17.29
C ASP A 497 13.59 -1.42 -17.35
N MET A 498 14.22 -2.01 -18.36
CA MET A 498 14.19 -3.46 -18.54
C MET A 498 15.35 -4.17 -17.86
N ASN A 499 16.34 -3.46 -17.31
CA ASN A 499 17.53 -4.08 -16.71
C ASN A 499 18.18 -5.15 -17.61
N ILE A 500 18.06 -5.00 -18.93
CA ILE A 500 18.65 -5.88 -19.95
C ILE A 500 19.63 -5.05 -20.74
N LYS A 501 20.91 -5.39 -20.64
CA LYS A 501 21.95 -4.71 -21.39
C LYS A 501 21.76 -4.89 -22.90
N TRP A 502 21.59 -3.78 -23.62
CA TRP A 502 21.52 -3.77 -25.08
C TRP A 502 22.70 -4.47 -25.73
N ASN A 503 22.42 -5.21 -26.81
CA ASN A 503 23.38 -6.01 -27.56
C ASN A 503 24.14 -7.07 -26.70
N GLY A 504 23.69 -7.32 -25.47
CA GLY A 504 24.17 -8.41 -24.64
C GLY A 504 23.53 -9.76 -25.01
N PRO A 505 24.04 -10.88 -24.47
CA PRO A 505 23.49 -12.21 -24.73
C PRO A 505 22.01 -12.37 -24.34
N GLU A 506 21.56 -11.65 -23.30
CA GLU A 506 20.17 -11.65 -22.86
C GLU A 506 19.26 -10.88 -23.83
N TYR A 507 19.71 -9.72 -24.33
CA TYR A 507 18.98 -8.93 -25.33
C TYR A 507 18.63 -9.75 -26.58
N HIS A 508 19.62 -10.47 -27.13
CA HIS A 508 19.43 -11.30 -28.33
C HIS A 508 18.53 -12.53 -28.12
N LYS A 509 18.27 -12.91 -26.87
CA LYS A 509 17.39 -14.03 -26.50
C LYS A 509 16.05 -13.56 -25.94
N SER A 510 15.89 -12.27 -25.73
CA SER A 510 14.69 -11.67 -25.18
C SER A 510 13.53 -11.85 -26.16
N PRO A 511 12.43 -12.47 -25.75
CA PRO A 511 11.28 -12.58 -26.63
C PRO A 511 10.63 -11.20 -26.90
N LEU A 512 10.80 -10.21 -26.01
CA LEU A 512 10.35 -8.84 -26.28
C LEU A 512 11.08 -8.20 -27.46
N PHE A 513 12.39 -8.38 -27.56
CA PHE A 513 13.20 -7.79 -28.65
C PHE A 513 13.24 -8.65 -29.91
N LEU A 514 12.88 -9.94 -29.83
CA LEU A 514 12.73 -10.81 -31.01
C LEU A 514 11.40 -10.58 -31.73
N GLU A 515 10.32 -10.32 -30.98
CA GLU A 515 8.97 -10.11 -31.54
C GLU A 515 8.63 -8.62 -31.71
N GLY A 516 9.21 -7.75 -30.88
CA GLY A 516 8.97 -6.31 -30.88
C GLY A 516 10.04 -5.52 -31.62
N ILE A 517 9.75 -4.24 -31.82
CA ILE A 517 10.64 -3.30 -32.49
C ILE A 517 11.23 -2.34 -31.45
N ASP A 518 12.53 -2.44 -31.18
CA ASP A 518 13.28 -1.49 -30.33
C ASP A 518 13.60 -0.20 -31.12
N HIS A 519 12.95 0.91 -30.76
CA HIS A 519 13.08 2.17 -31.50
C HIS A 519 14.32 2.98 -31.18
N TYR A 520 14.95 2.74 -30.04
CA TYR A 520 16.13 3.54 -29.66
C TYR A 520 17.39 3.08 -30.39
N ASN A 521 17.45 1.80 -30.76
CA ASN A 521 18.69 1.17 -31.22
C ASN A 521 18.67 0.63 -32.66
N GLN A 522 17.55 0.69 -33.39
CA GLN A 522 17.40 0.15 -34.75
C GLN A 522 18.54 0.48 -35.72
N ASN A 523 19.12 1.68 -35.62
CA ASN A 523 20.13 2.18 -36.57
C ASN A 523 21.55 2.28 -35.96
N ARG A 524 21.77 1.71 -34.77
CA ARG A 524 23.03 1.86 -34.03
C ARG A 524 23.95 0.66 -34.24
N GLN A 525 25.21 0.93 -34.58
CA GLN A 525 26.25 -0.11 -34.69
C GLN A 525 27.07 -0.24 -33.40
N THR A 526 27.22 0.84 -32.63
CA THR A 526 27.99 0.89 -31.38
C THR A 526 27.32 1.80 -30.34
N VAL A 527 27.57 1.54 -29.05
CA VAL A 527 27.19 2.46 -27.96
C VAL A 527 28.28 3.51 -27.80
N THR A 528 27.90 4.79 -27.83
CA THR A 528 28.77 5.89 -27.40
C THR A 528 28.30 6.46 -26.06
N ASN A 529 29.13 7.30 -25.40
CA ASN A 529 28.72 8.05 -24.20
C ASN A 529 27.42 8.84 -24.42
N GLN A 530 27.17 9.29 -25.65
CA GLN A 530 25.97 10.05 -25.99
C GLN A 530 24.73 9.16 -26.07
N ASP A 531 24.88 7.84 -25.98
CA ASP A 531 23.80 6.87 -26.21
C ASP A 531 23.38 6.15 -24.94
N ALA A 532 24.28 6.04 -23.95
CA ALA A 532 23.99 5.44 -22.65
C ALA A 532 22.69 5.98 -22.04
N THR A 533 21.87 5.07 -21.54
CA THR A 533 20.63 5.36 -20.83
C THR A 533 20.82 5.31 -19.32
N SER A 534 21.85 4.63 -18.82
CA SER A 534 22.21 4.58 -17.40
C SER A 534 23.72 4.70 -17.18
N GLU A 535 24.10 5.33 -16.07
CA GLU A 535 25.46 5.38 -15.51
C GLU A 535 25.47 5.03 -14.00
N THR A 536 24.53 4.18 -13.55
CA THR A 536 24.36 3.76 -12.14
C THR A 536 25.67 3.37 -11.46
N ASP A 537 26.37 2.38 -12.01
CA ASP A 537 27.64 1.88 -11.47
C ASP A 537 28.71 2.98 -11.34
N PHE A 538 28.81 3.85 -12.35
CA PHE A 538 29.77 4.95 -12.34
C PHE A 538 29.45 5.95 -11.25
N LEU A 539 28.18 6.38 -11.16
CA LEU A 539 27.74 7.36 -10.16
C LEU A 539 27.88 6.80 -8.75
N VAL A 540 27.52 5.53 -8.51
CA VAL A 540 27.72 4.85 -7.23
C VAL A 540 29.21 4.78 -6.89
N GLN A 541 30.07 4.38 -7.83
CA GLN A 541 31.52 4.34 -7.57
C GLN A 541 32.10 5.73 -7.27
N LYS A 542 31.67 6.75 -8.00
CA LYS A 542 32.18 8.12 -7.89
C LYS A 542 31.68 8.85 -6.64
N ASN A 543 30.38 8.80 -6.38
CA ASN A 543 29.71 9.60 -5.34
C ASN A 543 29.56 8.83 -4.03
N TRP A 544 29.32 7.51 -4.06
CA TRP A 544 29.15 6.71 -2.83
C TRP A 544 30.44 6.05 -2.36
N HIS A 545 31.23 5.47 -3.28
CA HIS A 545 32.51 4.85 -2.95
C HIS A 545 33.71 5.78 -3.07
N HIS A 546 33.53 7.02 -3.57
CA HIS A 546 34.59 8.02 -3.72
C HIS A 546 35.81 7.55 -4.53
N LYS A 547 35.61 6.63 -5.48
CA LYS A 547 36.67 6.14 -6.36
C LYS A 547 37.01 7.19 -7.43
N LYS A 548 38.19 7.82 -7.30
CA LYS A 548 38.65 8.85 -8.25
C LYS A 548 38.77 8.32 -9.68
N ASP A 549 39.25 7.09 -9.81
CA ASP A 549 39.57 6.44 -11.08
C ASP A 549 38.40 5.61 -11.65
N ALA A 550 37.19 5.75 -11.09
CA ALA A 550 36.00 5.14 -11.66
C ALA A 550 35.81 5.63 -13.11
N LYS A 551 35.61 4.68 -14.02
CA LYS A 551 35.35 4.96 -15.43
C LYS A 551 33.84 4.82 -15.69
N PRO A 552 33.24 5.72 -16.48
CA PRO A 552 31.85 5.58 -16.88
C PRO A 552 31.66 4.24 -17.59
N TYR A 553 30.56 3.56 -17.26
CA TYR A 553 30.19 2.31 -17.88
C TYR A 553 28.83 2.50 -18.51
N GLN A 554 28.85 2.57 -19.84
CA GLN A 554 27.70 2.96 -20.63
C GLN A 554 26.76 1.77 -20.78
N LEU A 555 25.57 1.90 -20.18
CA LEU A 555 24.51 0.92 -20.29
C LEU A 555 23.34 1.50 -21.06
N ILE A 556 22.74 0.68 -21.92
CA ILE A 556 21.43 0.92 -22.49
C ILE A 556 20.52 -0.16 -21.94
N ILE A 557 19.67 0.23 -20.98
CA ILE A 557 18.75 -0.65 -20.25
C ILE A 557 17.30 -0.13 -20.22
N ASP A 558 17.11 1.13 -20.60
CA ASP A 558 15.80 1.75 -20.78
C ASP A 558 15.37 1.63 -22.24
N PHE A 559 14.19 1.05 -22.47
CA PHE A 559 13.72 0.76 -23.82
C PHE A 559 12.33 1.32 -24.10
N PHE A 560 12.09 1.57 -25.39
CA PHE A 560 10.77 1.82 -25.97
C PHE A 560 10.56 0.80 -27.10
N VAL A 561 9.73 -0.21 -26.83
CA VAL A 561 9.47 -1.34 -27.73
C VAL A 561 8.04 -1.28 -28.23
N SER A 562 7.82 -1.41 -29.54
CA SER A 562 6.47 -1.42 -30.11
C SER A 562 6.09 -2.76 -30.72
N PHE A 563 4.78 -3.05 -30.73
CA PHE A 563 4.17 -4.16 -31.45
C PHE A 563 2.96 -3.66 -32.24
N GLY A 564 2.77 -4.11 -33.48
CA GLY A 564 1.67 -3.70 -34.34
C GLY A 564 2.04 -2.64 -35.38
N GLU A 565 1.02 -2.05 -36.00
CA GLU A 565 1.18 -1.07 -37.09
C GLU A 565 1.34 0.36 -36.56
N PHE A 566 2.25 1.11 -37.15
CA PHE A 566 2.44 2.55 -36.92
C PHE A 566 3.20 3.15 -38.11
N VAL A 567 3.07 4.46 -38.32
CA VAL A 567 3.73 5.19 -39.42
C VAL A 567 5.18 5.53 -39.07
N SER A 568 5.42 6.09 -37.90
CA SER A 568 6.76 6.55 -37.51
C SER A 568 6.92 6.69 -36.01
N VAL A 569 8.13 6.44 -35.51
CA VAL A 569 8.53 6.71 -34.13
C VAL A 569 9.79 7.59 -34.15
N ASN A 570 9.75 8.72 -33.44
CA ASN A 570 10.88 9.62 -33.26
C ASN A 570 11.21 9.70 -31.77
N MET A 571 12.40 9.27 -31.39
CA MET A 571 12.82 9.18 -29.99
C MET A 571 14.02 10.09 -29.73
N ARG A 572 13.93 10.86 -28.64
CA ARG A 572 14.96 11.79 -28.20
C ARG A 572 15.36 11.47 -26.76
N LYS A 573 16.66 11.31 -26.53
CA LYS A 573 17.21 11.25 -25.18
C LYS A 573 17.28 12.64 -24.55
N VAL A 574 16.90 12.74 -23.28
CA VAL A 574 17.03 13.94 -22.46
C VAL A 574 17.98 13.64 -21.30
N ALA A 575 19.09 14.38 -21.23
CA ALA A 575 20.10 14.18 -20.20
C ALA A 575 19.57 14.58 -18.81
N THR A 576 19.78 13.70 -17.84
CA THR A 576 19.45 13.85 -16.41
C THR A 576 20.68 13.73 -15.53
N PHE A 577 21.80 13.24 -16.09
CA PHE A 577 23.11 13.19 -15.47
C PHE A 577 24.15 13.76 -16.43
N ASP A 578 25.28 14.18 -15.85
CA ASP A 578 26.48 14.58 -16.57
C ASP A 578 27.67 13.89 -15.90
N VAL A 579 28.36 13.03 -16.64
CA VAL A 579 29.53 12.28 -16.15
C VAL A 579 30.65 13.20 -15.67
N ASN A 580 30.72 14.44 -16.17
CA ASN A 580 31.68 15.46 -15.74
C ASN A 580 31.22 16.18 -14.47
N HIS A 581 29.92 16.19 -14.18
CA HIS A 581 29.31 16.82 -13.03
C HIS A 581 28.35 15.88 -12.29
N PRO A 582 28.84 14.71 -11.80
CA PRO A 582 27.99 13.64 -11.27
C PRO A 582 27.16 14.06 -10.04
N LYS A 583 27.59 15.08 -9.31
CA LYS A 583 26.83 15.66 -8.17
C LYS A 583 25.58 16.43 -8.59
N LYS A 584 25.46 16.80 -9.87
CA LYS A 584 24.27 17.48 -10.42
C LYS A 584 23.24 16.51 -10.99
N ALA A 585 23.51 15.20 -10.95
CA ALA A 585 22.61 14.19 -11.47
C ALA A 585 21.24 14.26 -10.78
N ILE A 586 20.19 14.27 -11.59
CA ILE A 586 18.79 14.24 -11.20
C ILE A 586 18.32 12.79 -11.11
N SER A 587 18.84 11.92 -11.97
CA SER A 587 18.71 10.48 -11.96
C SER A 587 20.02 9.90 -12.50
N ASP A 588 20.30 8.64 -12.20
CA ASP A 588 21.33 7.83 -12.83
C ASP A 588 20.91 7.31 -14.21
N HIS A 589 19.63 7.45 -14.56
CA HIS A 589 19.08 7.15 -15.88
C HIS A 589 18.71 8.41 -16.65
N ALA A 590 18.95 8.41 -17.96
CA ALA A 590 18.48 9.42 -18.89
C ALA A 590 16.97 9.28 -19.14
N ALA A 591 16.31 10.39 -19.41
CA ALA A 591 14.91 10.37 -19.81
C ALA A 591 14.77 10.19 -21.32
N PHE A 592 13.61 9.68 -21.75
CA PHE A 592 13.25 9.55 -23.15
C PHE A 592 11.96 10.27 -23.45
N GLU A 593 11.99 11.03 -24.54
CA GLU A 593 10.82 11.61 -25.16
C GLU A 593 10.59 10.92 -26.49
N THR A 594 9.39 10.40 -26.71
CA THR A 594 9.06 9.69 -27.93
C THR A 594 7.82 10.28 -28.57
N GLU A 595 7.87 10.62 -29.85
CA GLU A 595 6.71 10.99 -30.65
C GLU A 595 6.36 9.83 -31.57
N VAL A 596 5.08 9.45 -31.59
CA VAL A 596 4.57 8.34 -32.38
C VAL A 596 3.43 8.82 -33.26
N ASN A 597 3.48 8.45 -34.54
CA ASN A 597 2.38 8.58 -35.49
C ASN A 597 1.90 7.17 -35.84
N ILE A 598 0.61 6.88 -35.62
CA ILE A 598 -0.04 5.58 -35.86
C ILE A 598 -0.70 5.52 -37.23
#